data_AF-A0A3D8YY99-F1
#
_entry.id   AF-A0A3D8YY99-F1
#
_cell.length_a   1.000
_cell.length_b   1.000
_cell.length_c   1.000
_cell.angle_alpha   90.00
_cell.angle_beta   90.00
_cell.angle_gamma   90.00
#
_symmetry.space_group_name_H-M   'P 1'
#
loop_
_entity.id
_entity.type
_entity.pdbx_description
1 polymer ?
#
loop_
_entity_poly.entity_id
_entity_poly.type
_entity_poly.pdbx_seq_one_letter_code
_entity_poly.pdbx_strand_id
1 'polypeptide(L)'
;MEGKVQKAKGQPKMLNAGKYTVGRDLPEGRYIATPIGRGSNFIVYSSGGSLDVNTILGSYGEASYTFFADEGSSIETESQVKLTPIE
;
A
#
# COMPACT_ATOMS: atom_id res chain seq x y z
N MET A 1 4.47 17.46 -17.03
CA MET A 1 3.10 16.93 -17.08
C MET A 1 2.81 16.28 -15.73
N GLU A 2 2.11 16.97 -14.83
CA GLU A 2 1.63 16.35 -13.59
C GLU A 2 0.37 15.56 -13.92
N GLY A 3 0.51 14.24 -14.07
CA GLY A 3 -0.61 13.33 -14.13
C GLY A 3 -1.32 13.35 -12.78
N LYS A 4 -2.45 14.07 -12.69
CA LYS A 4 -3.28 14.09 -11.48
C LYS A 4 -3.84 12.68 -11.27
N VAL A 5 -3.25 11.94 -10.34
CA VAL A 5 -3.79 10.66 -9.88
C VAL A 5 -5.20 10.92 -9.33
N GLN A 6 -6.21 10.32 -9.96
CA GLN A 6 -7.61 10.48 -9.56
C GLN A 6 -7.90 9.54 -8.39
N LYS A 7 -8.53 10.07 -7.34
CA LYS A 7 -8.93 9.26 -6.18
C LYS A 7 -10.13 8.40 -6.58
N ALA A 8 -10.05 7.09 -6.38
CA ALA A 8 -11.19 6.21 -6.54
C ALA A 8 -12.23 6.50 -5.45
N LYS A 9 -13.48 6.08 -5.69
CA LYS A 9 -14.61 6.27 -4.74
C LYS A 9 -14.47 5.50 -3.41
N GLY A 10 -13.40 4.73 -3.23
CA GLY A 10 -13.14 3.97 -2.00
C GLY A 10 -12.65 4.84 -0.84
N GLN A 11 -13.08 4.54 0.39
CA GLN A 11 -12.54 5.20 1.57
C GLN A 11 -11.11 4.74 1.86
N PRO A 12 -10.20 5.64 2.29
CA PRO A 12 -8.87 5.23 2.72
C PRO A 12 -8.91 4.21 3.86
N LYS A 13 -8.01 3.23 3.83
CA LYS A 13 -7.85 2.22 4.87
C LYS A 13 -6.58 2.49 5.68
N MET A 14 -6.69 2.42 7.00
CA MET A 14 -5.54 2.47 7.90
C MET A 14 -5.09 1.04 8.21
N LEU A 15 -3.83 0.74 7.96
CA LEU A 15 -3.19 -0.51 8.37
C LEU A 15 -2.21 -0.19 9.49
N ASN A 16 -2.20 -1.00 10.55
CA ASN A 16 -1.16 -0.96 11.58
C ASN A 16 0.01 -1.84 11.13
N ALA A 17 1.06 -1.93 11.94
CA ALA A 17 2.11 -2.90 11.71
C ALA A 17 1.52 -4.33 11.67
N GLY A 18 1.92 -5.12 10.68
CA GLY A 18 1.45 -6.48 10.49
C GLY A 18 1.40 -6.92 9.03
N LYS A 19 0.72 -8.06 8.82
CA LYS A 19 0.51 -8.69 7.51
C LYS A 19 -0.98 -8.72 7.18
N TYR A 20 -1.31 -8.36 5.93
CA TYR A 20 -2.67 -8.25 5.43
C TYR A 20 -2.80 -9.00 4.11
N THR A 21 -3.99 -9.54 3.85
CA THR A 21 -4.33 -10.24 2.61
C THR A 21 -5.39 -9.47 1.86
N VAL A 22 -5.09 -9.11 0.62
CA VAL A 22 -6.04 -8.47 -0.30
C VAL A 22 -7.16 -9.44 -0.65
N GLY A 23 -8.41 -8.95 -0.71
CA GLY A 23 -9.63 -9.74 -0.79
C GLY A 23 -10.23 -10.10 0.58
N ARG A 24 -9.41 -10.21 1.63
CA ARG A 24 -9.88 -10.46 3.01
C ARG A 24 -9.89 -9.20 3.86
N ASP A 25 -8.76 -8.52 3.92
CA ASP A 25 -8.53 -7.39 4.83
C ASP A 25 -8.82 -6.04 4.16
N LEU A 26 -8.69 -5.98 2.83
CA LEU A 26 -8.96 -4.83 1.97
C LEU A 26 -9.31 -5.32 0.55
N PRO A 27 -10.10 -4.58 -0.24
CA PRO A 27 -10.43 -5.00 -1.60
C PRO A 27 -9.20 -4.97 -2.52
N GLU A 28 -9.26 -5.68 -3.64
CA GLU A 28 -8.32 -5.50 -4.75
C GLU A 28 -8.36 -4.05 -5.26
N GLY A 29 -7.22 -3.54 -5.71
CA GLY A 29 -7.19 -2.23 -6.38
C GLY A 29 -5.82 -1.56 -6.42
N ARG A 30 -5.84 -0.34 -6.95
CA ARG A 30 -4.69 0.57 -6.94
C ARG A 30 -4.74 1.48 -5.72
N TYR A 31 -3.59 1.67 -5.11
CA TYR A 31 -3.46 2.41 -3.87
C TYR A 31 -2.25 3.34 -3.90
N ILE A 32 -2.38 4.48 -3.23
CA ILE A 32 -1.25 5.24 -2.72
C ILE A 32 -1.06 4.85 -1.25
N ALA A 33 0.10 4.27 -0.93
CA ALA A 33 0.55 4.03 0.43
C ALA A 33 1.23 5.28 0.98
N THR A 34 0.74 5.82 2.09
CA THR A 34 1.31 6.98 2.78
C THR A 34 1.65 6.59 4.23
N PRO A 35 2.91 6.73 4.67
CA PRO A 35 3.31 6.41 6.03
C PRO A 35 2.65 7.35 7.03
N ILE A 36 2.38 6.86 8.24
CA ILE A 36 2.00 7.67 9.38
C ILE A 36 3.16 7.67 10.37
N GLY A 37 3.60 8.86 10.78
CA GLY A 37 4.80 9.02 11.60
C GLY A 37 6.09 8.95 10.76
N ARG A 38 7.14 8.31 11.29
CA ARG A 38 8.46 8.22 10.62
C ARG A 38 8.48 7.26 9.42
N GLY A 39 7.49 6.36 9.33
CA GLY A 39 7.41 5.31 8.32
C GLY A 39 8.35 4.12 8.58
N SER A 40 8.31 3.12 7.69
CA SER A 40 8.99 1.84 7.82
C SER A 40 9.09 1.10 6.48
N ASN A 41 9.62 -0.12 6.50
CA ASN A 41 9.49 -1.05 5.37
C ASN A 41 8.02 -1.27 5.00
N PHE A 42 7.78 -1.37 3.69
CA PHE A 42 6.51 -1.70 3.07
C PHE A 42 6.76 -2.68 1.92
N ILE A 43 6.21 -3.87 2.05
CA ILE A 43 6.46 -4.99 1.14
C ILE A 43 5.12 -5.51 0.64
N VAL A 44 5.04 -5.78 -0.67
CA VAL A 44 3.87 -6.43 -1.28
C VAL A 44 4.34 -7.62 -2.07
N TYR A 45 3.72 -8.77 -1.83
CA TYR A 45 3.88 -9.96 -2.65
C TYR A 45 2.60 -10.23 -3.42
N SER A 46 2.73 -10.68 -4.66
CA SER A 46 1.60 -11.15 -5.46
C SER A 46 0.97 -12.39 -4.82
N SER A 47 -0.23 -12.75 -5.27
CA SER A 47 -0.88 -14.00 -4.86
C SER A 47 -0.05 -15.26 -5.18
N GLY A 48 0.87 -15.18 -6.15
CA GLY A 48 1.84 -16.23 -6.48
C GLY A 48 3.10 -16.23 -5.62
N GLY A 49 3.25 -15.27 -4.69
CA GLY A 49 4.41 -15.12 -3.82
C GLY A 49 5.60 -14.37 -4.43
N SER A 50 5.45 -13.80 -5.63
CA SER A 50 6.48 -12.95 -6.24
C SER A 50 6.54 -11.60 -5.53
N LEU A 51 7.74 -11.02 -5.41
CA LEU A 51 7.93 -9.70 -4.83
C LEU A 51 7.52 -8.60 -5.82
N ASP A 52 6.46 -7.86 -5.51
CA ASP A 52 5.94 -6.78 -6.37
C ASP A 52 6.41 -5.40 -5.88
N VAL A 53 6.46 -5.21 -4.56
CA VAL A 53 6.91 -3.95 -3.94
C VAL A 53 7.88 -4.27 -2.81
N ASN A 54 9.00 -3.54 -2.76
CA ASN A 54 9.92 -3.52 -1.64
C ASN A 54 10.51 -2.12 -1.51
N THR A 55 9.95 -1.32 -0.61
CA THR A 55 10.39 0.06 -0.40
C THR A 55 10.33 0.44 1.07
N ILE A 56 11.06 1.49 1.43
CA ILE A 56 10.93 2.17 2.72
C ILE A 56 9.98 3.34 2.50
N LEU A 57 8.91 3.42 3.28
CA LEU A 57 8.06 4.60 3.33
C LEU A 57 8.53 5.54 4.44
N GLY A 58 8.49 6.86 4.21
CA GLY A 58 8.66 7.88 5.24
C GLY A 58 10.02 8.56 5.24
N SER A 59 10.55 8.89 6.43
CA SER A 59 11.69 9.81 6.59
C SER A 59 13.00 9.36 5.93
N TYR A 60 13.13 8.08 5.60
CA TYR A 60 14.32 7.47 5.02
C TYR A 60 14.05 6.79 3.67
N GLY A 61 12.92 7.09 3.04
CA GLY A 61 12.55 6.52 1.75
C GLY A 61 11.48 7.35 1.05
N GLU A 62 10.51 6.68 0.45
CA GLU A 62 9.47 7.32 -0.34
C GLU A 62 8.43 8.00 0.55
N ALA A 63 8.09 9.26 0.23
CA ALA A 63 7.03 9.99 0.95
C ALA A 63 5.65 9.32 0.78
N SER A 64 5.45 8.64 -0.35
CA SER A 64 4.34 7.74 -0.63
C SER A 64 4.69 6.83 -1.79
N TYR A 65 4.04 5.69 -1.92
CA TYR A 65 4.25 4.78 -3.05
C TYR A 65 2.94 4.33 -3.67
N THR A 66 2.86 4.37 -5.00
CA THR A 66 1.69 3.91 -5.75
C THR A 66 1.90 2.47 -6.19
N PHE A 67 0.96 1.58 -5.89
CA PHE A 67 1.02 0.18 -6.26
C PHE A 67 -0.35 -0.36 -6.62
N PHE A 68 -0.36 -1.51 -7.29
CA PHE A 68 -1.56 -2.32 -7.52
C PHE A 68 -1.43 -3.59 -6.68
N ALA A 69 -2.56 -4.08 -6.18
CA ALA A 69 -2.60 -5.32 -5.41
C ALA A 69 -3.84 -6.12 -5.80
N ASP A 70 -3.60 -7.25 -6.46
CA ASP A 70 -4.60 -8.25 -6.83
C ASP A 70 -5.19 -8.98 -5.61
N GLU A 71 -6.36 -9.58 -5.78
CA GLU A 71 -6.88 -10.53 -4.80
C GLU A 71 -5.86 -11.63 -4.45
N GLY A 72 -5.67 -11.87 -3.16
CA GLY A 72 -4.70 -12.83 -2.63
C GLY A 72 -3.30 -12.29 -2.40
N SER A 73 -2.96 -11.09 -2.89
CA SER A 73 -1.67 -10.45 -2.57
C SER A 73 -1.51 -10.22 -1.07
N SER A 74 -0.27 -10.35 -0.58
CA SER A 74 0.07 -10.05 0.82
C SER A 74 0.75 -8.69 0.94
N ILE A 75 0.34 -7.91 1.93
CA ILE A 75 0.92 -6.61 2.26
C ILE A 75 1.54 -6.72 3.66
N GLU A 76 2.81 -6.37 3.78
CA GLU A 76 3.53 -6.35 5.05
C GLU A 76 4.04 -4.93 5.33
N THR A 77 3.79 -4.45 6.55
CA THR A 77 4.28 -3.14 6.99
C THR A 77 4.67 -3.19 8.46
N GLU A 78 5.74 -2.49 8.82
CA GLU A 78 6.28 -2.48 10.19
C GLU A 78 5.86 -1.22 10.98
N SER A 79 5.01 -0.38 10.40
CA SER A 79 4.43 0.80 11.03
C SER A 79 3.06 1.11 10.45
N GLN A 80 2.39 2.14 10.96
CA GLN A 80 1.07 2.49 10.46
C GLN A 80 1.16 3.13 9.06
N VAL A 81 0.33 2.67 8.13
CA VAL A 81 0.23 3.19 6.76
C VAL A 81 -1.23 3.46 6.40
N LYS A 82 -1.44 4.56 5.69
CA LYS A 82 -2.73 4.88 5.07
C LYS A 82 -2.69 4.46 3.61
N LEU A 83 -3.62 3.58 3.22
CA LEU A 83 -3.84 3.23 1.84
C LEU A 83 -5.01 4.05 1.29
N THR A 84 -4.74 4.88 0.29
CA THR A 84 -5.77 5.69 -0.39
C THR A 84 -6.07 5.06 -1.75
N PRO A 85 -7.30 4.55 -2.00
CA PRO A 85 -7.70 4.01 -3.29
C PRO A 85 -7.63 5.05 -4.42
N ILE A 86 -7.19 4.63 -5.61
CA ILE A 86 -7.07 5.46 -6.82
C ILE A 86 -7.60 4.74 -8.07
N GLU A 87 -7.98 5.50 -9.10
CA GLU A 87 -8.38 4.99 -10.44
C GLU A 87 -7.20 5.06 -11.42
#